data_AF-A0A7M2XX51-F1
#
_entry.id   AF-A0A7M2XX51-F1
#
_cell.length_a   1.000
_cell.length_b   1.000
_cell.length_c   1.000
_cell.angle_alpha   90.00
_cell.angle_beta   90.00
_cell.angle_gamma   90.00
#
_symmetry.space_group_name_H-M   'P 1'
#
loop_
_entity.id
_entity.type
_entity.pdbx_description
1 polymer ?
#
loop_
_entity_poly.entity_id
_entity_poly.type
_entity_poly.pdbx_seq_one_letter_code
_entity_poly.pdbx_strand_id
1 'polypeptide(L)'
;MAPTDLSTVEPPEACLAWVKSAHPRQVILDHPVTVNLTWWNDVLRERGLPGGPVVGRDSTGHRVDHGRTVITRGDIFALAAASSGSPTDTLALLWHTLAWGAGGKVRQILKRMDSVSRDRSVAALALRTAAQLSHRDPERAYDTLYPRGAPAIAHLGPAFFTKYLYFAGAGAPDHPSLILDSRVAAALVDIGWTSLHPETGWPAETYQRYCSLLARWAQEAGNVRPDLFERWLFDHSGNP
;
A
#
# COMPACT_ATOMS: atom_id res chain seq x y z
N MET A 1 13.84 13.17 -20.70
CA MET A 1 12.85 12.36 -21.44
C MET A 1 11.50 13.05 -21.28
N ALA A 2 10.71 13.20 -22.34
CA ALA A 2 9.38 13.83 -22.22
C ALA A 2 8.44 12.93 -21.37
N PRO A 3 7.50 13.51 -20.61
CA PRO A 3 6.46 12.73 -19.94
C PRO A 3 5.65 11.91 -20.96
N THR A 4 5.38 10.63 -20.69
CA THR A 4 4.46 9.83 -21.52
C THR A 4 3.06 10.43 -21.50
N ASP A 5 2.37 10.50 -22.63
CA ASP A 5 0.94 10.83 -22.65
C ASP A 5 0.13 9.64 -22.10
N LEU A 6 -0.52 9.81 -20.94
CA LEU A 6 -1.26 8.74 -20.29
C LEU A 6 -2.66 8.50 -20.87
N SER A 7 -3.13 9.40 -21.74
CA SER A 7 -4.37 9.17 -22.48
C SER A 7 -4.24 8.06 -23.52
N THR A 8 -3.02 7.67 -23.89
CA THR A 8 -2.75 6.59 -24.84
C THR A 8 -2.36 5.27 -24.17
N VAL A 9 -2.23 5.24 -22.84
CA VAL A 9 -1.87 4.03 -22.08
C VAL A 9 -3.16 3.35 -21.66
N GLU A 10 -3.49 2.24 -22.33
CA GLU A 10 -4.75 1.52 -22.15
C GLU A 10 -4.55 0.19 -21.39
N PRO A 11 -5.55 -0.27 -20.62
CA PRO A 11 -5.46 -1.56 -19.98
C PRO A 11 -5.52 -2.67 -21.05
N PRO A 12 -4.69 -3.72 -20.96
CA PRO A 12 -4.78 -4.85 -21.89
C PRO A 12 -6.18 -5.48 -21.91
N GLU A 13 -6.60 -6.04 -23.04
CA GLU A 13 -7.92 -6.69 -23.16
C GLU A 13 -8.13 -7.79 -22.09
N ALA A 14 -7.07 -8.58 -21.82
CA ALA A 14 -7.09 -9.57 -20.75
C ALA A 14 -7.28 -8.97 -19.35
N CYS A 15 -6.73 -7.77 -19.10
CA CYS A 15 -6.95 -7.03 -17.87
C CYS A 15 -8.42 -6.60 -17.76
N LEU A 16 -8.99 -6.02 -18.83
CA LEU A 16 -10.40 -5.62 -18.85
C LEU A 16 -11.35 -6.80 -18.64
N ALA A 17 -11.09 -7.94 -19.29
CA ALA A 17 -11.88 -9.16 -19.10
C ALA A 17 -11.81 -9.69 -17.67
N TRP A 18 -10.61 -9.68 -17.07
CA TRP A 18 -10.42 -10.08 -15.68
C TRP A 18 -11.14 -9.13 -14.71
N VAL A 19 -10.98 -7.82 -14.86
CA VAL A 19 -11.61 -6.82 -13.96
C VAL A 19 -13.14 -6.93 -13.99
N LYS A 20 -13.74 -7.19 -15.16
CA LYS A 20 -15.20 -7.34 -15.31
C LYS A 20 -15.75 -8.62 -14.67
N SER A 21 -14.92 -9.64 -14.48
CA SER A 21 -15.34 -10.93 -13.91
C SER A 21 -14.89 -11.13 -12.46
N ALA A 22 -13.88 -10.37 -12.01
CA ALA A 22 -13.32 -10.49 -10.68
C ALA A 22 -14.31 -10.08 -9.58
N HIS A 23 -14.39 -10.87 -8.51
CA HIS A 23 -15.20 -10.54 -7.35
C HIS A 23 -14.34 -9.80 -6.29
N PRO A 24 -14.59 -8.51 -5.99
CA PRO A 24 -13.70 -7.70 -5.15
C PRO A 24 -13.40 -8.29 -3.76
N ARG A 25 -14.38 -8.94 -3.13
CA ARG A 25 -14.15 -9.67 -1.87
C ARG A 25 -13.00 -10.67 -2.00
N GLN A 26 -13.01 -11.51 -3.03
CA GLN A 26 -12.03 -12.57 -3.20
C GLN A 26 -10.65 -12.04 -3.61
N VAL A 27 -10.61 -11.10 -4.56
CA VAL A 27 -9.32 -10.68 -5.16
C VAL A 27 -8.67 -9.50 -4.45
N ILE A 28 -9.45 -8.66 -3.78
CA ILE A 28 -8.96 -7.51 -3.00
C ILE A 28 -8.99 -7.85 -1.52
N LEU A 29 -10.17 -8.05 -0.92
CA LEU A 29 -10.30 -8.11 0.54
C LEU A 29 -9.56 -9.33 1.10
N ASP A 30 -9.75 -10.50 0.50
CA ASP A 30 -9.21 -11.77 0.99
C ASP A 30 -7.77 -12.02 0.53
N HIS A 31 -7.12 -11.07 -0.16
CA HIS A 31 -5.73 -11.20 -0.65
C HIS A 31 -4.75 -11.45 0.52
N PRO A 32 -4.23 -12.69 0.68
CA PRO A 32 -3.57 -13.10 1.89
C PRO A 32 -2.05 -12.93 1.82
N VAL A 33 -1.44 -12.60 2.95
CA VAL A 33 0.01 -12.68 3.16
C VAL A 33 0.31 -13.41 4.46
N THR A 34 1.21 -14.40 4.41
CA THR A 34 1.70 -15.08 5.62
C THR A 34 2.73 -14.22 6.35
N VAL A 35 2.51 -14.01 7.64
CA VAL A 35 3.31 -13.16 8.52
C VAL A 35 3.71 -13.95 9.78
N ASN A 36 4.96 -13.78 10.23
CA ASN A 36 5.41 -14.30 11.53
C ASN A 36 5.09 -13.29 12.64
N LEU A 37 3.92 -13.41 13.27
CA LEU A 37 3.45 -12.48 14.30
C LEU A 37 4.26 -12.56 15.58
N THR A 38 4.73 -13.75 15.97
CA THR A 38 5.63 -13.89 17.14
C THR A 38 6.84 -12.97 16.96
N TRP A 39 7.53 -13.09 15.83
CA TRP A 39 8.69 -12.24 15.54
C TRP A 39 8.32 -10.75 15.52
N TRP A 40 7.24 -10.37 14.84
CA TRP A 40 6.81 -8.97 14.76
C TRP A 40 6.54 -8.38 16.15
N ASN A 41 5.80 -9.10 16.98
CA ASN A 41 5.36 -8.61 18.29
C ASN A 41 6.47 -8.67 19.34
N ASP A 42 7.40 -9.62 19.25
CA ASP A 42 8.60 -9.64 20.08
C ASP A 42 9.47 -8.42 19.80
N VAL A 43 9.74 -8.13 18.53
CA VAL A 43 10.58 -7.00 18.10
C VAL A 43 9.94 -5.64 18.45
N LEU A 44 8.62 -5.50 18.30
CA LEU A 44 7.89 -4.29 18.71
C LEU A 44 7.97 -4.09 20.23
N ARG A 45 7.80 -5.16 21.02
CA ARG A 45 7.85 -5.14 22.48
C ARG A 45 9.25 -4.79 22.99
N GLU A 46 10.29 -5.42 22.44
CA GLU A 46 11.69 -5.14 22.76
C GLU A 46 12.06 -3.66 22.55
N ARG A 47 11.42 -3.00 21.57
CA ARG A 47 11.63 -1.58 21.26
C ARG A 47 10.69 -0.62 21.99
N GLY A 48 9.74 -1.12 22.77
CA GLY A 48 8.69 -0.31 23.38
C GLY A 48 7.91 0.53 22.37
N LEU A 49 7.68 -0.01 21.16
CA LEU A 49 6.96 0.66 20.09
C LEU A 49 5.43 0.48 20.27
N PRO A 50 4.66 1.59 20.30
CA PRO A 50 3.21 1.51 20.39
C PRO A 50 2.59 1.09 19.05
N GLY A 51 1.29 0.76 19.06
CA GLY A 51 0.55 0.30 17.88
C GLY A 51 0.64 -1.21 17.65
N GLY A 52 1.38 -1.94 18.49
CA GLY A 52 1.28 -3.39 18.59
C GLY A 52 0.16 -3.83 19.56
N PRO A 53 -0.20 -5.13 19.57
CA PRO A 53 0.37 -6.16 18.70
C PRO A 53 -0.15 -6.09 17.25
N VAL A 54 0.68 -6.54 16.31
CA VAL A 54 0.24 -6.91 14.96
C VAL A 54 -0.58 -8.19 15.07
N VAL A 55 -1.74 -8.20 14.42
CA VAL A 55 -2.69 -9.31 14.46
C VAL A 55 -2.99 -9.83 13.05
N GLY A 56 -3.38 -11.09 12.99
CA GLY A 56 -3.88 -11.75 11.79
C GLY A 56 -4.94 -12.78 12.13
N ARG A 57 -5.23 -13.71 11.22
CA ARG A 57 -6.22 -14.77 11.40
C ARG A 57 -5.63 -16.15 11.21
N ASP A 58 -5.92 -17.04 12.16
CA ASP A 58 -5.57 -18.45 12.05
C ASP A 58 -6.44 -19.19 11.02
N SER A 59 -6.20 -20.49 10.83
CA SER A 59 -6.94 -21.33 9.88
C SER A 59 -8.43 -21.47 10.18
N THR A 60 -8.87 -21.07 11.37
CA THR A 60 -10.28 -21.05 11.78
C THR A 60 -10.90 -19.66 11.70
N GLY A 61 -10.13 -18.65 11.27
CA GLY A 61 -10.57 -17.28 11.13
C GLY A 61 -10.52 -16.45 12.42
N HIS A 62 -10.02 -17.02 13.51
CA HIS A 62 -9.89 -16.32 14.79
C HIS A 62 -8.71 -15.35 14.77
N ARG A 63 -8.91 -14.20 15.41
CA ARG A 63 -7.87 -13.17 15.54
C ARG A 63 -6.78 -13.67 16.48
N VAL A 64 -5.53 -13.68 16.01
CA VAL A 64 -4.35 -14.10 16.77
C VAL A 64 -3.23 -13.07 16.64
N ASP A 65 -2.34 -13.04 17.63
CA ASP A 65 -1.19 -12.13 17.74
C ASP A 65 0.17 -12.87 17.82
N HIS A 66 0.18 -14.17 17.55
CA HIS A 66 1.37 -15.01 17.62
C HIS A 66 1.36 -16.09 16.54
N GLY A 67 2.49 -16.76 16.37
CA GLY A 67 2.70 -17.79 15.38
C GLY A 67 2.88 -17.24 13.97
N ARG A 68 2.85 -18.15 12.98
CA ARG A 68 2.81 -17.80 11.56
C ARG A 68 1.36 -17.87 11.09
N THR A 69 0.84 -16.74 10.64
CA THR A 69 -0.59 -16.61 10.32
C THR A 69 -0.82 -15.74 9.10
N VAL A 70 -2.07 -15.61 8.64
CA VAL A 70 -2.42 -14.77 7.49
C VAL A 70 -2.90 -13.39 7.93
N ILE A 71 -2.47 -12.35 7.21
CA ILE A 71 -3.10 -11.02 7.21
C ILE A 71 -3.63 -10.78 5.80
N THR A 72 -4.88 -10.32 5.69
CA THR A 72 -5.50 -9.95 4.42
C THR A 72 -5.59 -8.42 4.25
N ARG A 73 -5.85 -7.91 3.05
CA ARG A 73 -6.16 -6.47 2.88
C ARG A 73 -7.39 -6.08 3.70
N GLY A 74 -8.39 -6.95 3.75
CA GLY A 74 -9.63 -6.75 4.52
C GLY A 74 -9.37 -6.58 6.02
N ASP A 75 -8.42 -7.31 6.59
CA ASP A 75 -8.03 -7.15 8.00
C ASP A 75 -7.45 -5.76 8.28
N ILE A 76 -6.62 -5.24 7.37
CA ILE A 76 -6.00 -3.92 7.51
C ILE A 76 -7.01 -2.81 7.25
N PHE A 77 -7.96 -3.01 6.33
CA PHE A 77 -9.07 -2.09 6.15
C PHE A 77 -9.98 -2.01 7.38
N ALA A 78 -10.29 -3.15 8.00
CA ALA A 78 -11.05 -3.17 9.25
C ALA A 78 -10.31 -2.43 10.38
N LEU A 79 -8.98 -2.60 10.45
CA LEU A 79 -8.13 -1.84 11.39
C LEU A 79 -8.18 -0.33 11.12
N ALA A 80 -8.05 0.09 9.85
CA ALA A 80 -8.12 1.50 9.48
C ALA A 80 -9.50 2.10 9.77
N ALA A 81 -10.59 1.37 9.48
CA ALA A 81 -11.96 1.79 9.74
C ALA A 81 -12.25 1.99 11.24
N ALA A 82 -11.62 1.18 12.11
CA ALA A 82 -11.77 1.27 13.55
C ALA A 82 -10.83 2.32 14.20
N SER A 83 -9.95 2.95 13.41
CA SER A 83 -8.98 3.92 13.92
C SER A 83 -9.65 5.21 14.41
N SER A 84 -9.21 5.69 15.56
CA SER A 84 -9.57 7.04 16.05
C SER A 84 -8.68 8.14 15.46
N GLY A 85 -7.70 7.78 14.63
CA GLY A 85 -6.65 8.69 14.17
C GLY A 85 -5.61 9.04 15.23
N SER A 86 -5.61 8.36 16.38
CA SER A 86 -4.59 8.57 17.42
C SER A 86 -3.18 8.22 16.90
N PRO A 87 -2.10 8.74 17.53
CA PRO A 87 -0.74 8.35 17.18
C PRO A 87 -0.51 6.84 17.30
N THR A 88 -1.14 6.17 18.27
CA THR A 88 -1.06 4.72 18.45
C THR A 88 -1.73 3.99 17.29
N ASP A 89 -2.92 4.40 16.87
CA ASP A 89 -3.63 3.75 15.76
C ASP A 89 -2.92 4.00 14.42
N THR A 90 -2.34 5.19 14.25
CA THR A 90 -1.51 5.55 13.09
C THR A 90 -0.33 4.57 12.97
N LEU A 91 0.35 4.28 14.08
CA LEU A 91 1.44 3.33 14.11
C LEU A 91 0.95 1.89 13.97
N ALA A 92 -0.22 1.55 14.51
CA ALA A 92 -0.83 0.24 14.29
C ALA A 92 -1.08 -0.03 12.81
N LEU A 93 -1.64 0.95 12.09
CA LEU A 93 -1.83 0.86 10.64
C LEU A 93 -0.49 0.70 9.89
N LEU A 94 0.54 1.44 10.29
CA LEU A 94 1.88 1.29 9.72
C LEU A 94 2.42 -0.13 9.93
N TRP A 95 2.34 -0.68 11.13
CA TRP A 95 2.89 -2.01 11.43
C TRP A 95 2.19 -3.12 10.66
N HIS A 96 0.86 -3.06 10.55
CA HIS A 96 0.10 -4.03 9.74
C HIS A 96 0.41 -3.87 8.25
N THR A 97 0.53 -2.64 7.77
CA THR A 97 0.94 -2.35 6.38
C THR A 97 2.33 -2.94 6.08
N LEU A 98 3.30 -2.75 6.98
CA LEU A 98 4.65 -3.27 6.80
C LEU A 98 4.70 -4.79 6.90
N ALA A 99 3.95 -5.39 7.83
CA ALA A 99 3.85 -6.83 7.99
C ALA A 99 3.28 -7.49 6.74
N TRP A 100 2.18 -6.95 6.20
CA TRP A 100 1.57 -7.42 4.95
C TRP A 100 2.46 -7.17 3.73
N GLY A 101 3.05 -5.98 3.61
CA GLY A 101 3.87 -5.63 2.44
C GLY A 101 5.24 -6.32 2.40
N ALA A 102 5.79 -6.74 3.54
CA ALA A 102 7.09 -7.43 3.60
C ALA A 102 6.97 -8.96 3.51
N GLY A 103 5.84 -9.53 3.92
CA GLY A 103 5.66 -10.98 4.07
C GLY A 103 6.81 -11.59 4.87
N GLY A 104 7.53 -12.55 4.29
CA GLY A 104 8.68 -13.20 4.90
C GLY A 104 10.00 -12.41 4.88
N LYS A 105 10.09 -11.28 4.17
CA LYS A 105 11.35 -10.55 3.95
C LYS A 105 11.54 -9.44 4.99
N VAL A 106 11.87 -9.82 6.22
CA VAL A 106 11.90 -8.89 7.36
C VAL A 106 13.22 -8.15 7.60
N ARG A 107 14.27 -8.40 6.81
CA ARG A 107 15.63 -7.86 7.07
C ARG A 107 15.69 -6.33 7.20
N GLN A 108 14.91 -5.59 6.42
CA GLN A 108 14.88 -4.12 6.46
C GLN A 108 13.86 -3.57 7.46
N ILE A 109 13.01 -4.42 8.04
CA ILE A 109 11.96 -3.99 8.98
C ILE A 109 12.56 -3.44 10.27
N LEU A 110 13.63 -4.06 10.79
CA LEU A 110 14.31 -3.57 11.98
C LEU A 110 14.78 -2.13 11.82
N LYS A 111 15.44 -1.80 10.70
CA LYS A 111 15.89 -0.42 10.41
C LYS A 111 14.74 0.59 10.32
N ARG A 112 13.58 0.17 9.82
CA ARG A 112 12.37 1.01 9.76
C ARG A 112 11.81 1.26 11.14
N MET A 113 11.70 0.20 11.95
CA MET A 113 11.27 0.31 13.34
C MET A 113 12.21 1.21 14.15
N ASP A 114 13.52 1.06 13.99
CA ASP A 114 14.52 1.91 14.66
C ASP A 114 14.39 3.37 14.22
N SER A 115 14.06 3.62 12.94
CA SER A 115 13.83 4.97 12.42
C SER A 115 12.57 5.62 12.98
N VAL A 116 11.48 4.86 13.10
CA VAL A 116 10.26 5.34 13.78
C VAL A 116 10.50 5.53 15.27
N SER A 117 11.30 4.68 15.92
CA SER A 117 11.60 4.79 17.34
C SER A 117 12.37 6.08 17.66
N ARG A 118 13.35 6.44 16.81
CA ARG A 118 14.18 7.64 16.98
C ARG A 118 13.37 8.93 17.04
N ASP A 119 12.40 9.09 16.13
CA ASP A 119 11.64 10.33 15.95
C ASP A 119 10.12 10.06 15.91
N ARG A 120 9.62 9.36 16.94
CA ARG A 120 8.25 8.80 16.98
C ARG A 120 7.14 9.82 16.71
N SER A 121 7.20 10.99 17.35
CA SER A 121 6.17 12.02 17.20
C SER A 121 6.15 12.60 15.78
N VAL A 122 7.34 12.76 15.17
CA VAL A 122 7.46 13.25 13.79
C VAL A 122 6.94 12.22 12.81
N ALA A 123 7.31 10.95 12.99
CA ALA A 123 6.82 9.84 12.18
C ALA A 123 5.28 9.72 12.25
N ALA A 124 4.71 9.73 13.46
CA ALA A 124 3.26 9.66 13.65
C ALA A 124 2.53 10.87 13.06
N LEU A 125 3.09 12.09 13.18
CA LEU A 125 2.51 13.28 12.57
C LEU A 125 2.50 13.17 11.04
N ALA A 126 3.63 12.82 10.42
CA ALA A 126 3.73 12.67 8.97
C ALA A 126 2.77 11.60 8.44
N LEU A 127 2.70 10.44 9.09
CA LEU A 127 1.78 9.35 8.73
C LEU A 127 0.32 9.75 8.89
N ARG A 128 -0.04 10.46 9.96
CA ARG A 128 -1.42 10.94 10.16
C ARG A 128 -1.81 11.96 9.10
N THR A 129 -0.96 12.95 8.83
CA THR A 129 -1.20 13.96 7.81
C THR A 129 -1.33 13.33 6.43
N ALA A 130 -0.43 12.41 6.07
CA ALA A 130 -0.47 11.69 4.81
C ALA A 130 -1.75 10.84 4.65
N ALA A 131 -2.16 10.14 5.71
CA ALA A 131 -3.41 9.37 5.73
C ALA A 131 -4.66 10.26 5.52
N GLN A 132 -4.70 11.46 6.12
CA GLN A 132 -5.80 12.39 5.90
C GLN A 132 -5.85 12.92 4.46
N LEU A 133 -4.69 13.25 3.89
CA LEU A 133 -4.58 13.74 2.52
C LEU A 133 -4.90 12.65 1.50
N SER A 134 -4.59 11.39 1.78
CA SER A 134 -4.72 10.28 0.82
C SER A 134 -6.14 10.05 0.32
N HIS A 135 -7.15 10.54 1.04
CA HIS A 135 -8.56 10.49 0.65
C HIS A 135 -8.93 11.44 -0.50
N ARG A 136 -8.10 12.45 -0.81
CA ARG A 136 -8.45 13.52 -1.76
C ARG A 136 -7.31 13.95 -2.67
N ASP A 137 -6.08 13.85 -2.17
CA ASP A 137 -4.89 14.40 -2.80
C ASP A 137 -3.73 13.40 -2.68
N PRO A 138 -3.71 12.35 -3.53
CA PRO A 138 -2.63 11.36 -3.56
C PRO A 138 -1.24 11.99 -3.71
N GLU A 139 -1.12 13.08 -4.50
CA GLU A 139 0.13 13.82 -4.67
C GLU A 139 0.67 14.35 -3.35
N ARG A 140 -0.11 15.17 -2.64
CA ARG A 140 0.32 15.76 -1.36
C ARG A 140 0.47 14.73 -0.26
N ALA A 141 -0.37 13.70 -0.27
CA ALA A 141 -0.24 12.58 0.67
C ALA A 141 1.10 11.87 0.50
N TYR A 142 1.52 11.63 -0.74
CA TYR A 142 2.79 11.02 -1.06
C TYR A 142 3.97 11.95 -0.75
N ASP A 143 3.91 13.22 -1.14
CA ASP A 143 4.96 14.21 -0.87
C ASP A 143 5.17 14.43 0.65
N THR A 144 4.13 14.28 1.47
CA THR A 144 4.25 14.30 2.94
C THR A 144 5.19 13.21 3.46
N LEU A 145 5.23 12.05 2.81
CA LEU A 145 6.07 10.90 3.21
C LEU A 145 7.40 10.84 2.45
N TYR A 146 7.48 11.46 1.27
CA TYR A 146 8.65 11.46 0.41
C TYR A 146 9.05 12.85 -0.10
N PRO A 147 9.18 13.85 0.79
CA PRO A 147 9.40 15.23 0.39
C PRO A 147 10.72 15.37 -0.39
N ARG A 148 10.64 16.01 -1.56
CA ARG A 148 11.81 16.25 -2.44
C ARG A 148 12.60 14.97 -2.77
N GLY A 149 11.95 13.82 -2.84
CA GLY A 149 12.60 12.55 -3.19
C GLY A 149 13.37 11.89 -2.04
N ALA A 150 13.17 12.34 -0.79
CA ALA A 150 13.78 11.76 0.40
C ALA A 150 12.70 11.28 1.37
N PRO A 151 12.85 10.11 2.01
CA PRO A 151 11.83 9.59 2.90
C PRO A 151 11.79 10.36 4.22
N ALA A 152 10.60 10.83 4.61
CA ALA A 152 10.36 11.48 5.89
C ALA A 152 10.62 10.54 7.08
N ILE A 153 10.50 9.23 6.86
CA ILE A 153 10.88 8.18 7.80
C ILE A 153 11.99 7.35 7.13
N ALA A 154 13.20 7.43 7.65
CA ALA A 154 14.34 6.73 7.07
C ALA A 154 14.07 5.23 6.86
N HIS A 155 14.56 4.69 5.74
CA HIS A 155 14.39 3.29 5.31
C HIS A 155 12.94 2.84 5.01
N LEU A 156 11.93 3.69 5.22
CA LEU A 156 10.58 3.50 4.70
C LEU A 156 10.59 4.03 3.26
N GLY A 157 10.40 3.13 2.28
CA GLY A 157 10.53 3.48 0.87
C GLY A 157 9.20 3.79 0.20
N PRO A 158 9.22 4.41 -1.00
CA PRO A 158 8.08 4.69 -1.87
C PRO A 158 6.97 3.63 -1.89
N ALA A 159 7.31 2.37 -2.17
CA ALA A 159 6.34 1.28 -2.27
C ALA A 159 5.61 0.95 -0.95
N PHE A 160 6.18 1.31 0.21
CA PHE A 160 5.52 1.16 1.50
C PHE A 160 4.68 2.38 1.86
N PHE A 161 5.07 3.58 1.41
CA PHE A 161 4.22 4.76 1.54
C PHE A 161 2.89 4.54 0.81
N THR A 162 2.94 4.13 -0.45
CA THR A 162 1.72 3.90 -1.25
C THR A 162 0.80 2.83 -0.66
N LYS A 163 1.37 1.76 -0.09
CA LYS A 163 0.63 0.75 0.69
C LYS A 163 -0.06 1.37 1.90
N TYR A 164 0.66 2.20 2.66
CA TYR A 164 0.08 2.88 3.83
C TYR A 164 -1.04 3.85 3.41
N LEU A 165 -0.83 4.65 2.35
CA LEU A 165 -1.84 5.57 1.82
C LEU A 165 -3.09 4.84 1.34
N TYR A 166 -2.93 3.69 0.68
CA TYR A 166 -4.03 2.83 0.24
C TYR A 166 -4.83 2.27 1.42
N PHE A 167 -4.15 1.71 2.43
CA PHE A 167 -4.85 1.15 3.58
C PHE A 167 -5.52 2.20 4.47
N ALA A 168 -5.02 3.44 4.49
CA ALA A 168 -5.70 4.56 5.15
C ALA A 168 -7.11 4.82 4.59
N GLY A 169 -7.38 4.41 3.34
CA GLY A 169 -8.72 4.47 2.72
C GLY A 169 -9.75 3.52 3.31
N ALA A 170 -9.37 2.63 4.23
CA ALA A 170 -10.27 1.71 4.92
C ALA A 170 -11.17 0.87 3.99
N GLY A 171 -10.70 0.60 2.76
CA GLY A 171 -11.41 -0.21 1.77
C GLY A 171 -12.49 0.54 0.99
N ALA A 172 -12.63 1.86 1.16
CA ALA A 172 -13.56 2.68 0.39
C ALA A 172 -13.35 2.47 -1.13
N PRO A 173 -14.41 2.12 -1.89
CA PRO A 173 -14.30 1.82 -3.33
C PRO A 173 -13.74 2.95 -4.19
N ASP A 174 -13.95 4.18 -3.75
CA ASP A 174 -13.59 5.43 -4.40
C ASP A 174 -12.32 6.06 -3.82
N HIS A 175 -11.61 5.38 -2.91
CA HIS A 175 -10.36 5.89 -2.34
C HIS A 175 -9.32 6.12 -3.44
N PRO A 176 -8.79 7.35 -3.59
CA PRO A 176 -7.99 7.68 -4.76
C PRO A 176 -6.53 7.21 -4.67
N SER A 177 -6.01 6.92 -3.48
CA SER A 177 -4.62 6.49 -3.33
C SER A 177 -4.48 4.97 -3.49
N LEU A 178 -3.71 4.54 -4.50
CA LEU A 178 -3.50 3.13 -4.85
C LEU A 178 -2.08 2.66 -4.52
N ILE A 179 -1.85 1.34 -4.56
CA ILE A 179 -0.53 0.75 -4.32
C ILE A 179 0.31 0.80 -5.59
N LEU A 180 1.35 1.63 -5.59
CA LEU A 180 2.43 1.55 -6.58
C LEU A 180 3.64 0.86 -5.96
N ASP A 181 4.05 -0.26 -6.54
CA ASP A 181 5.33 -0.92 -6.25
C ASP A 181 6.04 -1.33 -7.54
N SER A 182 7.21 -1.95 -7.41
CA SER A 182 8.04 -2.27 -8.58
C SER A 182 7.39 -3.25 -9.55
N ARG A 183 6.47 -4.11 -9.08
CA ARG A 183 5.74 -5.03 -9.96
C ARG A 183 4.71 -4.27 -10.77
N VAL A 184 3.90 -3.45 -10.10
CA VAL A 184 2.92 -2.57 -10.76
C VAL A 184 3.62 -1.62 -11.74
N ALA A 185 4.72 -1.00 -11.33
CA ALA A 185 5.47 -0.09 -12.18
C ALA A 185 6.08 -0.78 -13.40
N ALA A 186 6.65 -1.98 -13.24
CA ALA A 186 7.16 -2.76 -14.37
C ALA A 186 6.04 -3.11 -15.38
N ALA A 187 4.90 -3.60 -14.89
CA ALA A 187 3.76 -3.91 -15.77
C ALA A 187 3.25 -2.67 -16.53
N LEU A 188 3.24 -1.50 -15.89
CA LEU A 188 2.86 -0.23 -16.54
C LEU A 188 3.86 0.20 -17.62
N VAL A 189 5.16 -0.02 -17.40
CA VAL A 189 6.20 0.22 -18.41
C VAL A 189 5.99 -0.68 -19.62
N ASP A 190 5.71 -1.97 -19.38
CA ASP A 190 5.51 -2.97 -20.45
C ASP A 190 4.32 -2.64 -21.36
N ILE A 191 3.27 -2.02 -20.82
CA ILE A 191 2.06 -1.63 -21.59
C ILE A 191 2.12 -0.19 -22.16
N GLY A 192 3.26 0.50 -22.02
CA GLY A 192 3.50 1.75 -22.74
C GLY A 192 3.77 2.99 -21.89
N TRP A 193 3.83 2.90 -20.55
CA TRP A 193 4.28 4.03 -19.72
C TRP A 193 5.80 4.18 -19.70
N THR A 194 6.37 4.58 -20.84
CA THR A 194 7.82 4.66 -21.08
C THR A 194 8.59 5.63 -20.19
N SER A 195 7.93 6.65 -19.62
CA SER A 195 8.56 7.61 -18.70
C SER A 195 8.54 7.20 -17.24
N LEU A 196 7.97 6.03 -16.89
CA LEU A 196 7.91 5.53 -15.52
C LEU A 196 9.20 4.76 -15.18
N HIS A 197 9.77 5.05 -14.01
CA HIS A 197 10.89 4.27 -13.49
C HIS A 197 10.36 2.97 -12.86
N PRO A 198 10.89 1.77 -13.22
CA PRO A 198 10.26 0.51 -12.80
C PRO A 198 10.52 0.12 -11.33
N GLU A 199 11.57 0.63 -10.70
CA GLU A 199 11.98 0.10 -9.38
C GLU A 199 11.50 0.93 -8.18
N THR A 200 11.89 2.21 -8.08
CA THR A 200 11.61 3.07 -6.92
C THR A 200 11.85 4.54 -7.25
N GLY A 201 11.64 5.42 -6.27
CA GLY A 201 12.02 6.84 -6.33
C GLY A 201 11.06 7.72 -7.11
N TRP A 202 9.78 7.32 -7.21
CA TRP A 202 8.78 8.06 -7.97
C TRP A 202 8.54 9.45 -7.38
N PRO A 203 8.58 10.52 -8.20
CA PRO A 203 8.09 11.83 -7.80
C PRO A 203 6.60 11.78 -7.41
N ALA A 204 6.16 12.72 -6.56
CA ALA A 204 4.75 12.82 -6.14
C ALA A 204 3.81 12.98 -7.35
N GLU A 205 4.19 13.80 -8.33
CA GLU A 205 3.44 13.96 -9.59
C GLU A 205 3.29 12.63 -10.34
N THR A 206 4.34 11.80 -10.39
CA THR A 206 4.27 10.46 -11.01
C THR A 206 3.28 9.56 -10.28
N TYR A 207 3.25 9.62 -8.94
CA TYR A 207 2.28 8.87 -8.15
C TYR A 207 0.83 9.33 -8.38
N GLN A 208 0.61 10.65 -8.46
CA GLN A 208 -0.70 11.21 -8.80
C GLN A 208 -1.17 10.76 -10.17
N ARG A 209 -0.30 10.86 -11.18
CA ARG A 209 -0.58 10.42 -12.54
C ARG A 209 -0.95 8.93 -12.59
N TYR A 210 -0.32 8.11 -11.74
CA TYR A 210 -0.62 6.68 -11.62
C TYR A 210 -2.02 6.45 -11.06
N CYS A 211 -2.36 7.14 -9.97
CA CYS A 211 -3.69 7.04 -9.37
C CYS A 211 -4.78 7.51 -10.36
N SER A 212 -4.55 8.62 -11.07
CA SER A 212 -5.45 9.14 -12.09
C SER A 212 -5.63 8.19 -13.27
N LEU A 213 -4.56 7.52 -13.72
CA LEU A 213 -4.64 6.54 -14.81
C LEU A 213 -5.57 5.37 -14.44
N LEU A 214 -5.36 4.75 -13.28
CA LEU A 214 -6.21 3.62 -12.87
C LEU A 214 -7.64 4.05 -12.54
N ALA A 215 -7.83 5.27 -12.03
CA ALA A 215 -9.16 5.84 -11.84
C ALA A 215 -9.90 6.04 -13.18
N ARG A 216 -9.20 6.52 -14.22
CA ARG A 216 -9.75 6.63 -15.58
C ARG A 216 -10.19 5.28 -16.12
N TRP A 217 -9.30 4.28 -16.08
CA TRP A 217 -9.64 2.92 -16.54
C TRP A 217 -10.84 2.32 -15.80
N ALA A 218 -10.94 2.57 -14.49
CA ALA A 218 -12.09 2.16 -13.70
C ALA A 218 -13.40 2.81 -14.11
N GLN A 219 -13.38 4.11 -14.42
CA GLN A 219 -14.56 4.81 -14.95
C GLN A 219 -14.96 4.26 -16.32
N GLU A 220 -14.02 4.13 -17.25
CA GLU A 220 -14.24 3.63 -18.61
C GLU A 220 -14.72 2.17 -18.63
N ALA A 221 -14.30 1.35 -17.65
CA ALA A 221 -14.76 -0.03 -17.48
C ALA A 221 -16.14 -0.18 -16.80
N GLY A 222 -16.85 0.92 -16.55
CA GLY A 222 -18.20 0.92 -15.96
C GLY A 222 -18.23 1.22 -14.47
N ASN A 223 -17.35 2.10 -13.99
CA ASN A 223 -17.23 2.51 -12.58
C ASN A 223 -16.93 1.35 -11.61
N VAL A 224 -16.01 0.48 -12.00
CA VAL A 224 -15.47 -0.58 -11.13
C VAL A 224 -14.47 0.01 -10.12
N ARG A 225 -13.97 -0.81 -9.18
CA ARG A 225 -12.94 -0.35 -8.24
C ARG A 225 -11.58 -0.19 -8.95
N PRO A 226 -10.87 0.95 -8.80
CA PRO A 226 -9.53 1.14 -9.40
C PRO A 226 -8.47 0.15 -8.91
N ASP A 227 -8.60 -0.34 -7.66
CA ASP A 227 -7.66 -1.30 -7.08
C ASP A 227 -7.74 -2.71 -7.70
N LEU A 228 -8.73 -2.98 -8.54
CA LEU A 228 -8.75 -4.18 -9.39
C LEU A 228 -7.65 -4.12 -10.47
N PHE A 229 -7.44 -2.96 -11.09
CA PHE A 229 -6.37 -2.80 -12.08
C PHE A 229 -4.98 -2.89 -11.43
N GLU A 230 -4.81 -2.28 -10.25
CA GLU A 230 -3.60 -2.45 -9.44
C GLU A 230 -3.33 -3.94 -9.16
N ARG A 231 -4.37 -4.67 -8.73
CA ARG A 231 -4.25 -6.10 -8.41
C ARG A 231 -3.83 -6.92 -9.61
N TRP A 232 -4.40 -6.65 -10.78
CA TRP A 232 -4.05 -7.33 -12.03
C TRP A 232 -2.61 -7.02 -12.44
N LEU A 233 -2.19 -5.75 -12.43
CA LEU A 233 -0.84 -5.32 -12.78
C LEU A 233 0.20 -5.97 -11.85
N PHE A 234 -0.10 -6.07 -10.55
CA PHE A 234 0.78 -6.73 -9.60
C PHE A 234 1.00 -8.22 -9.94
N ASP A 235 -0.05 -8.95 -10.35
CA ASP A 235 0.06 -10.37 -10.70
C ASP A 235 0.76 -10.62 -12.04
N HIS A 236 0.63 -9.69 -13.00
CA HIS A 236 1.07 -9.87 -14.38
C HIS A 236 2.38 -9.14 -14.72
N SER A 237 3.09 -8.60 -13.73
CA SER A 237 4.42 -8.03 -13.93
C SER A 237 5.42 -9.11 -14.38
N GLY A 238 6.08 -8.91 -15.53
CA GLY A 238 7.13 -9.81 -16.03
C GLY A 238 6.64 -11.09 -16.73
N ASN A 239 5.37 -11.15 -17.12
CA ASN A 239 4.88 -12.11 -18.13
C ASN A 239 4.52 -11.32 -19.40
N PRO A 240 5.28 -11.43 -20.49
CA PRO A 240 4.89 -10.88 -21.79
C PRO A 240 3.62 -11.56 -22.33
#